data_AF-A0A939UTV7-F1
#
_entry.id   AF-A0A939UTV7-F1
#
_cell.length_a   1.000
_cell.length_b   1.000
_cell.length_c   1.000
_cell.angle_alpha   90.00
_cell.angle_beta   90.00
_cell.angle_gamma   90.00
#
_symmetry.space_group_name_H-M   'P 1'
#
loop_
_entity.id
_entity.type
_entity.pdbx_description
1 polymer ?
#
loop_
_entity_poly.entity_id
_entity_poly.type
_entity_poly.pdbx_seq_one_letter_code
_entity_poly.pdbx_strand_id
1 'polypeptide(L)'
;MKNRIDRKFYLPIWLALGFASLVQSVYPIYVTFVQLEENTFSGVLIEVFRTILSYGVFPTAICFLLAFMAYMIGARRYLVAVPRNDFFYTVMIFTAAARLIGGIIESACILVPKMYVFTSAILNPLLQTVAYTIMFFVVFARVYKLNPVEKYASFRVGGMVYLILLGISMVVENSVYLLAVLDPNAFANFNDILEELYGIVLVRDNLQVAASATALSLYAVFVIAAAVVGEIMRSQAKGYQSPETRGEYFDSHPNNPYEMREDVGQTYSDFDEKNDDDKNNDNNSGSGNVFDEFDI
;
A
#
# COMPACT_ATOMS: atom_id res chain seq x y z
N MET A 1 -13.92 -18.33 16.81
CA MET A 1 -13.15 -17.22 16.20
C MET A 1 -14.00 -16.60 15.09
N LYS A 2 -14.49 -15.36 15.24
CA LYS A 2 -15.57 -14.82 14.36
C LYS A 2 -15.10 -13.77 13.32
N ASN A 3 -13.82 -13.36 13.33
CA ASN A 3 -13.37 -12.17 12.59
C ASN A 3 -12.19 -12.40 11.61
N ARG A 4 -11.85 -13.64 11.26
CA ARG A 4 -10.79 -13.93 10.27
C ARG A 4 -11.36 -13.94 8.85
N ILE A 5 -10.60 -13.43 7.89
CA ILE A 5 -10.96 -13.54 6.47
C ILE A 5 -10.88 -15.02 6.07
N ASP A 6 -11.98 -15.54 5.53
CA ASP A 6 -12.06 -16.93 5.07
C ASP A 6 -11.20 -17.14 3.81
N ARG A 7 -10.48 -18.28 3.74
CA ARG A 7 -9.57 -18.62 2.63
C ARG A 7 -10.25 -18.56 1.26
N LYS A 8 -11.56 -18.85 1.21
CA LYS A 8 -12.34 -18.76 -0.04
C LYS A 8 -12.33 -17.36 -0.68
N PHE A 9 -12.03 -16.31 0.10
CA PHE A 9 -11.97 -14.94 -0.40
C PHE A 9 -10.58 -14.50 -0.85
N TYR A 10 -9.53 -15.29 -0.62
CA TYR A 10 -8.16 -14.91 -0.95
C TYR A 10 -7.99 -14.66 -2.45
N LEU A 11 -8.30 -15.66 -3.28
CA LEU A 11 -8.21 -15.53 -4.74
C LEU A 11 -9.11 -14.40 -5.29
N PRO A 12 -10.39 -14.26 -4.87
CA PRO A 12 -11.21 -13.11 -5.24
C PRO A 12 -10.59 -11.74 -4.90
N ILE A 13 -9.90 -11.60 -3.76
CA ILE A 13 -9.26 -10.33 -3.38
C ILE A 13 -8.07 -10.02 -4.31
N TRP A 14 -7.26 -11.02 -4.65
CA TRP A 14 -6.20 -10.89 -5.64
C TRP A 14 -6.73 -10.44 -7.01
N LEU A 15 -7.78 -11.11 -7.50
CA LEU A 15 -8.41 -10.76 -8.77
C LEU A 15 -9.06 -9.37 -8.73
N ALA A 16 -9.72 -9.01 -7.63
CA ALA A 16 -10.33 -7.69 -7.46
C ALA A 16 -9.29 -6.57 -7.47
N LEU A 17 -8.14 -6.76 -6.81
CA LEU A 17 -7.05 -5.80 -6.84
C LEU A 17 -6.41 -5.70 -8.22
N GLY A 18 -6.19 -6.83 -8.90
CA GLY A 18 -5.69 -6.85 -10.28
C GLY A 18 -6.61 -6.09 -11.23
N PHE A 19 -7.92 -6.38 -11.17
CA PHE A 19 -8.93 -5.67 -11.95
C PHE A 19 -8.98 -4.18 -11.63
N ALA A 20 -9.01 -3.80 -10.35
CA ALA A 20 -9.02 -2.39 -9.94
C ALA A 20 -7.78 -1.63 -10.42
N SER A 21 -6.62 -2.29 -10.47
CA SER A 21 -5.37 -1.70 -10.97
C SER A 21 -5.41 -1.45 -12.48
N LEU A 22 -6.04 -2.34 -13.25
CA LEU A 22 -6.30 -2.14 -14.68
C LEU A 22 -7.27 -0.98 -14.90
N VAL A 23 -8.35 -0.91 -14.12
CA VAL A 23 -9.33 0.18 -14.20
C VAL A 23 -8.69 1.52 -13.87
N GLN A 24 -7.82 1.59 -12.86
CA GLN A 24 -7.04 2.80 -12.56
C GLN A 24 -6.15 3.21 -13.74
N SER A 25 -5.57 2.24 -14.42
CA SER A 25 -4.66 2.49 -15.54
C SER A 25 -5.38 2.67 -16.88
N VAL A 26 -6.70 2.86 -16.90
CA VAL A 26 -7.49 2.91 -18.14
C VAL A 26 -7.04 4.00 -19.11
N TYR A 27 -6.65 5.17 -18.60
CA TYR A 27 -6.18 6.27 -19.44
C TYR A 27 -4.78 6.01 -20.03
N PRO A 28 -3.75 5.62 -19.24
CA PRO A 28 -2.47 5.16 -19.79
C PRO A 28 -2.62 4.04 -20.83
N ILE A 29 -3.46 3.04 -20.55
CA ILE A 29 -3.75 1.94 -21.46
C ILE A 29 -4.33 2.48 -22.77
N TYR A 30 -5.34 3.36 -22.70
CA TYR A 30 -5.91 4.00 -23.88
C TYR A 30 -4.84 4.71 -24.72
N VAL A 31 -3.96 5.50 -24.10
CA VAL A 31 -2.88 6.20 -24.80
C VAL A 31 -1.94 5.21 -25.49
N THR A 32 -1.55 4.11 -24.83
CA THR A 32 -0.70 3.07 -25.41
C THR A 32 -1.36 2.44 -26.63
N PHE A 33 -2.64 2.08 -26.55
CA PHE A 33 -3.35 1.43 -27.67
C PHE A 33 -3.62 2.36 -28.86
N VAL A 34 -3.81 3.67 -28.63
CA VAL A 34 -3.97 4.66 -29.71
C VAL A 34 -2.66 4.91 -30.46
N GLN A 35 -1.51 4.73 -29.79
CA GLN A 35 -0.18 4.96 -30.36
C GLN A 35 0.42 3.73 -31.06
N LEU A 36 -0.29 2.60 -31.16
CA LEU A 36 0.19 1.44 -31.91
C LEU A 36 0.22 1.74 -33.42
N GLU A 37 1.42 1.94 -33.97
CA GLU A 37 1.64 2.25 -35.39
C GLU A 37 1.39 1.05 -36.32
N GLU A 38 1.50 -0.19 -35.84
CA GLU A 38 1.29 -1.42 -36.64
C GLU A 38 0.19 -2.33 -36.03
N ASN A 39 -0.94 -2.41 -36.73
CA ASN A 39 -2.09 -3.25 -36.37
C ASN A 39 -1.92 -4.72 -36.80
N THR A 40 -0.81 -5.36 -36.45
CA THR A 40 -0.69 -6.82 -36.60
C THR A 40 -1.37 -7.52 -35.42
N PHE A 41 -2.08 -8.63 -35.68
CA PHE A 41 -2.75 -9.41 -34.64
C PHE A 41 -1.79 -9.85 -33.52
N SER A 42 -0.55 -10.20 -33.88
CA SER A 42 0.52 -10.53 -32.94
C SER A 42 0.95 -9.33 -32.10
N GLY A 43 1.10 -8.14 -32.69
CA GLY A 43 1.46 -6.92 -31.96
C GLY A 43 0.39 -6.54 -30.94
N VAL A 44 -0.88 -6.60 -31.32
CA VAL A 44 -2.02 -6.34 -30.42
C VAL A 44 -2.05 -7.35 -29.27
N LEU A 45 -1.86 -8.65 -29.55
CA LEU A 45 -1.81 -9.66 -28.48
C LEU A 45 -0.68 -9.43 -27.50
N ILE A 46 0.54 -9.13 -27.98
CA ILE A 46 1.69 -8.85 -27.12
C ILE A 46 1.41 -7.66 -26.21
N GLU A 47 0.85 -6.58 -26.76
CA GLU A 47 0.53 -5.38 -25.97
C GLU A 47 -0.61 -5.60 -24.96
N VAL A 48 -1.60 -6.46 -25.27
CA VAL A 48 -2.62 -6.88 -24.29
C VAL A 48 -1.98 -7.63 -23.13
N PHE A 49 -1.11 -8.61 -23.41
CA PHE A 49 -0.41 -9.34 -22.34
C PHE A 49 0.48 -8.43 -21.51
N ARG A 50 1.25 -7.55 -22.17
CA ARG A 50 2.09 -6.55 -21.49
C ARG A 50 1.24 -5.64 -20.60
N THR A 51 0.08 -5.20 -21.09
CA THR A 51 -0.86 -4.38 -20.33
C THR A 51 -1.38 -5.10 -19.09
N ILE A 52 -1.87 -6.34 -19.23
CA ILE A 52 -2.39 -7.13 -18.11
C ILE A 52 -1.31 -7.36 -17.05
N LEU A 53 -0.10 -7.67 -17.48
CA LEU A 53 1.03 -7.87 -16.57
C LEU A 53 1.42 -6.56 -15.88
N SER A 54 1.78 -5.53 -16.65
CA SER A 54 2.34 -4.26 -16.14
C SER A 54 1.35 -3.44 -15.31
N TYR A 55 0.07 -3.41 -15.68
CA TYR A 55 -0.94 -2.59 -15.00
C TYR A 55 -1.88 -3.39 -14.09
N GLY A 56 -1.89 -4.72 -14.19
CA GLY A 56 -2.71 -5.60 -13.34
C GLY A 56 -1.87 -6.40 -12.35
N VAL A 57 -1.08 -7.35 -12.85
CA VAL A 57 -0.38 -8.35 -12.02
C VAL A 57 0.76 -7.71 -11.19
N PHE A 58 1.65 -6.95 -11.82
CA PHE A 58 2.79 -6.32 -11.13
C PHE A 58 2.33 -5.38 -9.99
N PRO A 59 1.37 -4.46 -10.18
CA PRO A 59 0.90 -3.60 -9.11
C PRO A 59 0.23 -4.34 -7.96
N THR A 60 -0.35 -5.52 -8.23
CA THR A 60 -0.96 -6.39 -7.22
C THR A 60 0.12 -7.10 -6.40
N ALA A 61 1.12 -7.66 -7.07
CA ALA A 61 2.28 -8.28 -6.42
C ALA A 61 3.07 -7.27 -5.56
N ILE A 62 3.32 -6.06 -6.09
CA ILE A 62 3.98 -4.99 -5.33
C ILE A 62 3.17 -4.60 -4.09
N CYS A 63 1.84 -4.48 -4.21
CA CYS A 63 0.98 -4.18 -3.06
C CYS A 63 1.11 -5.26 -1.97
N PHE A 64 1.09 -6.54 -2.35
CA PHE A 64 1.28 -7.64 -1.42
C PHE A 64 2.67 -7.61 -0.76
N LEU A 65 3.73 -7.41 -1.54
CA LEU A 65 5.11 -7.32 -1.02
C LEU A 65 5.28 -6.15 -0.05
N LEU A 66 4.72 -4.99 -0.35
CA LEU A 66 4.77 -3.83 0.54
C LEU A 66 3.96 -4.06 1.82
N ALA A 67 2.79 -4.70 1.72
CA ALA A 67 2.01 -5.12 2.89
C ALA A 67 2.79 -6.12 3.75
N PHE A 68 3.46 -7.08 3.11
CA PHE A 68 4.33 -8.05 3.77
C PHE A 68 5.49 -7.37 4.52
N MET A 69 6.21 -6.47 3.86
CA MET A 69 7.28 -5.70 4.50
C MET A 69 6.76 -4.88 5.69
N ALA A 70 5.64 -4.17 5.53
CA ALA A 70 5.04 -3.38 6.60
C ALA A 70 4.67 -4.25 7.81
N TYR A 71 4.08 -5.43 7.58
CA TYR A 71 3.77 -6.39 8.63
C TYR A 71 5.01 -6.90 9.33
N MET A 72 6.04 -7.32 8.59
CA MET A 72 7.28 -7.86 9.16
C MET A 72 8.01 -6.82 10.01
N ILE A 73 8.04 -5.55 9.59
CA ILE A 73 8.62 -4.45 10.38
C ILE A 73 7.84 -4.24 11.68
N GLY A 74 6.51 -4.30 11.64
CA GLY A 74 5.67 -4.21 12.83
C GLY A 74 5.83 -5.40 13.77
N ALA A 75 5.86 -6.61 13.21
CA ALA A 75 5.85 -7.86 13.96
C ALA A 75 7.19 -8.10 14.69
N ARG A 76 8.31 -7.66 14.11
CA ARG A 76 9.64 -7.64 14.76
C ARG A 76 9.71 -6.78 16.03
N ARG A 77 8.77 -5.85 16.21
CA ARG A 77 8.72 -4.98 17.39
C ARG A 77 7.69 -5.45 18.43
N TYR A 78 7.06 -6.61 18.22
CA TYR A 78 5.92 -7.10 19.03
C TYR A 78 4.72 -6.15 19.05
N LEU A 79 4.56 -5.33 18.01
CA LEU A 79 3.55 -4.25 17.93
C LEU A 79 2.35 -4.60 17.05
N VAL A 80 2.29 -5.81 16.51
CA VAL A 80 1.25 -6.25 15.59
C VAL A 80 0.19 -7.00 16.38
N ALA A 81 -1.03 -6.47 16.38
CA ALA A 81 -2.18 -7.06 17.06
C ALA A 81 -3.23 -7.62 16.07
N VAL A 82 -2.91 -7.63 14.77
CA VAL A 82 -3.74 -8.16 13.69
C VAL A 82 -3.06 -9.41 13.10
N PRO A 83 -3.79 -10.52 12.87
CA PRO A 83 -3.22 -11.69 12.21
C PRO A 83 -2.64 -11.36 10.83
N ARG A 84 -1.57 -12.04 10.43
CA ARG A 84 -0.84 -11.81 9.17
C ARG A 84 -1.72 -11.73 7.95
N ASN A 85 -2.49 -12.79 7.68
CA ASN A 85 -3.29 -12.88 6.46
C ASN A 85 -4.39 -11.80 6.46
N ASP A 86 -5.06 -11.61 7.59
CA ASP A 86 -6.05 -10.56 7.75
C ASP A 86 -5.48 -9.16 7.44
N PHE A 87 -4.24 -8.88 7.88
CA PHE A 87 -3.57 -7.63 7.56
C PHE A 87 -3.34 -7.46 6.05
N PHE A 88 -2.76 -8.46 5.38
CA PHE A 88 -2.49 -8.41 3.94
C PHE A 88 -3.76 -8.23 3.11
N TYR A 89 -4.75 -9.08 3.36
CA TYR A 89 -6.00 -9.08 2.60
C TYR A 89 -6.82 -7.81 2.86
N THR A 90 -6.79 -7.26 4.08
CA THR A 90 -7.42 -5.97 4.35
C THR A 90 -6.72 -4.85 3.58
N VAL A 91 -5.38 -4.78 3.59
CA VAL A 91 -4.62 -3.79 2.80
C VAL A 91 -4.96 -3.89 1.32
N MET A 92 -5.05 -5.11 0.77
CA MET A 92 -5.40 -5.33 -0.63
C MET A 92 -6.83 -4.88 -0.95
N ILE A 93 -7.82 -5.17 -0.09
CA ILE A 93 -9.21 -4.74 -0.28
C ILE A 93 -9.32 -3.21 -0.32
N PHE A 94 -8.69 -2.52 0.63
CA PHE A 94 -8.74 -1.06 0.72
C PHE A 94 -7.98 -0.40 -0.43
N THR A 95 -6.83 -0.97 -0.82
CA THR A 95 -6.10 -0.54 -2.01
C THR A 95 -6.97 -0.71 -3.26
N ALA A 96 -7.61 -1.87 -3.43
CA ALA A 96 -8.48 -2.14 -4.57
C ALA A 96 -9.64 -1.15 -4.66
N ALA A 97 -10.30 -0.86 -3.54
CA ALA A 97 -11.38 0.14 -3.49
C ALA A 97 -10.89 1.53 -3.90
N ALA A 98 -9.75 1.98 -3.37
CA ALA A 98 -9.15 3.27 -3.73
C ALA A 98 -8.80 3.33 -5.23
N ARG A 99 -8.17 2.27 -5.76
CA ARG A 99 -7.80 2.17 -7.19
C ARG A 99 -9.03 2.17 -8.10
N LEU A 100 -10.09 1.48 -7.73
CA LEU A 100 -11.33 1.42 -8.50
C LEU A 100 -12.02 2.79 -8.56
N ILE A 101 -12.12 3.49 -7.43
CA ILE A 101 -12.67 4.86 -7.39
C ILE A 101 -11.81 5.80 -8.24
N GLY A 102 -10.48 5.73 -8.09
CA GLY A 102 -9.53 6.51 -8.88
C GLY A 102 -9.71 6.26 -10.37
N GLY A 103 -9.78 5.01 -10.79
CA GLY A 103 -9.93 4.64 -12.20
C GLY A 103 -11.25 5.04 -12.84
N ILE A 104 -12.36 5.01 -12.09
CA ILE A 104 -13.64 5.56 -12.59
C ILE A 104 -13.48 7.05 -12.89
N ILE A 105 -12.80 7.81 -12.02
CA ILE A 105 -12.58 9.25 -12.23
C ILE A 105 -11.58 9.47 -13.39
N GLU A 106 -10.49 8.70 -13.44
CA GLU A 106 -9.46 8.78 -14.47
C GLU A 106 -9.95 8.36 -15.86
N SER A 107 -11.03 7.56 -15.95
CA SER A 107 -11.68 7.26 -17.22
C SER A 107 -12.19 8.52 -17.94
N ALA A 108 -12.58 9.56 -17.18
CA ALA A 108 -12.99 10.84 -17.75
C ALA A 108 -11.82 11.61 -18.40
N CYS A 109 -10.57 11.29 -18.06
CA CYS A 109 -9.38 11.88 -18.67
C CYS A 109 -9.22 11.49 -20.15
N ILE A 110 -9.91 10.44 -20.63
CA ILE A 110 -9.98 10.14 -22.07
C ILE A 110 -10.60 11.31 -22.84
N LEU A 111 -11.59 11.99 -22.24
CA LEU A 111 -12.23 13.17 -22.84
C LEU A 111 -11.40 14.45 -22.64
N VAL A 112 -10.74 14.56 -21.48
CA VAL A 112 -9.90 15.73 -21.15
C VAL A 112 -8.52 15.28 -20.64
N PRO A 113 -7.57 14.98 -21.57
CA PRO A 113 -6.23 14.48 -21.27
C PRO A 113 -5.46 15.26 -20.20
N LYS A 114 -5.61 16.59 -20.20
CA LYS A 114 -4.91 17.50 -19.28
C LYS A 114 -5.25 17.25 -17.80
N MET A 115 -6.42 16.67 -17.51
CA MET A 115 -6.82 16.38 -16.13
C MET A 115 -6.03 15.22 -15.53
N TYR A 116 -5.45 14.35 -16.35
CA TYR A 116 -4.69 13.19 -15.88
C TYR A 116 -3.48 13.61 -15.03
N VAL A 117 -2.86 14.74 -15.35
CA VAL A 117 -1.75 15.33 -14.58
C VAL A 117 -2.15 15.56 -13.12
N PHE A 118 -3.37 16.04 -12.87
CA PHE A 118 -3.86 16.27 -11.51
C PHE A 118 -4.34 14.97 -10.85
N THR A 119 -5.03 14.09 -11.57
CA THR A 119 -5.52 12.85 -10.97
C THR A 119 -4.37 11.93 -10.58
N SER A 120 -3.34 11.81 -11.42
CA SER A 120 -2.17 10.98 -11.13
C SER A 120 -1.36 11.53 -9.96
N ALA A 121 -1.10 12.84 -9.93
CA ALA A 121 -0.25 13.48 -8.92
C ALA A 121 -0.96 13.70 -7.57
N ILE A 122 -2.28 13.88 -7.57
CA ILE A 122 -3.04 14.30 -6.37
C ILE A 122 -4.08 13.28 -5.94
N LEU A 123 -4.97 12.88 -6.86
CA LEU A 123 -6.13 12.04 -6.51
C LEU A 123 -5.68 10.67 -5.99
N ASN A 124 -4.69 10.05 -6.64
CA ASN A 124 -4.20 8.73 -6.27
C ASN A 124 -3.57 8.72 -4.86
N PRO A 125 -2.62 9.59 -4.50
CA PRO A 125 -2.13 9.74 -3.13
C PRO A 125 -3.24 10.02 -2.10
N LEU A 126 -4.21 10.87 -2.46
CA LEU A 126 -5.30 11.24 -1.57
C LEU A 126 -6.22 10.06 -1.26
N LEU A 127 -6.68 9.33 -2.29
CA LEU A 127 -7.53 8.15 -2.11
C LEU A 127 -6.83 7.06 -1.31
N GLN A 128 -5.54 6.83 -1.56
CA GLN A 128 -4.75 5.86 -0.78
C GLN A 128 -4.59 6.30 0.68
N THR A 129 -4.40 7.59 0.94
CA THR A 129 -4.27 8.12 2.32
C THR A 129 -5.59 7.99 3.08
N VAL A 130 -6.69 8.28 2.41
CA VAL A 130 -8.05 8.10 2.96
C VAL A 130 -8.31 6.63 3.24
N ALA A 131 -8.00 5.74 2.29
CA ALA A 131 -8.16 4.31 2.45
C ALA A 131 -7.32 3.75 3.61
N TYR A 132 -6.06 4.17 3.74
CA TYR A 132 -5.21 3.83 4.88
C TYR A 132 -5.82 4.28 6.20
N THR A 133 -6.32 5.51 6.27
CA THR A 133 -6.91 6.07 7.48
C THR A 133 -8.17 5.32 7.89
N ILE A 134 -9.08 5.05 6.95
CA ILE A 134 -10.30 4.27 7.20
C ILE A 134 -9.94 2.84 7.63
N MET A 135 -9.02 2.19 6.91
CA MET A 135 -8.54 0.86 7.26
C MET A 135 -8.01 0.82 8.69
N PHE A 136 -7.16 1.78 9.07
CA PHE A 136 -6.57 1.82 10.41
C PHE A 136 -7.62 2.06 11.50
N PHE A 137 -8.44 3.10 11.38
CA PHE A 137 -9.35 3.49 12.46
C PHE A 137 -10.64 2.69 12.52
N VAL A 138 -11.19 2.29 11.37
CA VAL A 138 -12.50 1.63 11.28
C VAL A 138 -12.37 0.12 11.26
N VAL A 139 -11.31 -0.43 10.66
CA VAL A 139 -11.10 -1.87 10.64
C VAL A 139 -10.12 -2.28 11.73
N PHE A 140 -8.87 -1.86 11.67
CA PHE A 140 -7.86 -2.34 12.61
C PHE A 140 -8.18 -1.98 14.06
N ALA A 141 -8.35 -0.69 14.35
CA ALA A 141 -8.59 -0.22 15.71
C ALA A 141 -9.93 -0.70 16.31
N ARG A 142 -10.98 -0.86 15.49
CA ARG A 142 -12.34 -1.16 15.96
C ARG A 142 -12.69 -2.65 15.90
N VAL A 143 -12.43 -3.34 14.79
CA VAL A 143 -12.80 -4.75 14.61
C VAL A 143 -11.91 -5.65 15.45
N TYR A 144 -10.62 -5.33 15.55
CA TYR A 144 -9.67 -6.08 16.38
C TYR A 144 -9.53 -5.53 17.81
N LYS A 145 -10.37 -4.55 18.18
CA LYS A 145 -10.44 -3.95 19.52
C LYS A 145 -9.07 -3.62 20.11
N LEU A 146 -8.24 -2.89 19.36
CA LEU A 146 -6.92 -2.51 19.83
C LEU A 146 -7.02 -1.66 21.10
N ASN A 147 -6.15 -1.89 22.09
CA ASN A 147 -6.05 -1.01 23.25
C ASN A 147 -5.28 0.29 22.88
N PRO A 148 -5.29 1.33 23.72
CA PRO A 148 -4.64 2.61 23.40
C PRO A 148 -3.13 2.51 23.09
N VAL A 149 -2.43 1.58 23.74
CA VAL A 149 -0.98 1.35 23.53
C VAL A 149 -0.73 0.68 22.17
N GLU A 150 -1.50 -0.36 21.84
CA GLU A 150 -1.48 -1.07 20.56
C GLU A 150 -1.83 -0.12 19.40
N LYS A 151 -2.86 0.73 19.57
CA LYS A 151 -3.21 1.74 18.56
C LYS A 151 -2.04 2.68 18.30
N TYR A 152 -1.44 3.25 19.35
CA TYR A 152 -0.31 4.16 19.19
C TYR A 152 0.88 3.48 18.50
N ALA A 153 1.25 2.28 18.94
CA ALA A 153 2.41 1.59 18.44
C ALA A 153 2.23 1.09 16.99
N SER A 154 1.07 0.51 16.67
CA SER A 154 0.71 0.13 15.30
C SER A 154 0.60 1.34 14.36
N PHE A 155 -0.01 2.44 14.80
CA PHE A 155 -0.11 3.66 13.99
C PHE A 155 1.27 4.28 13.74
N ARG A 156 2.13 4.34 14.77
CA ARG A 156 3.46 4.93 14.64
C ARG A 156 4.31 4.17 13.63
N VAL A 157 4.33 2.84 13.68
CA VAL A 157 5.14 2.03 12.75
C VAL A 157 4.50 1.98 11.37
N GLY A 158 3.21 1.60 11.29
CA GLY A 158 2.51 1.49 10.01
C GLY A 158 2.39 2.83 9.29
N GLY A 159 2.07 3.90 10.02
CA GLY A 159 1.96 5.25 9.48
C GLY A 159 3.31 5.81 9.03
N MET A 160 4.39 5.50 9.74
CA MET A 160 5.75 5.88 9.31
C MET A 160 6.15 5.15 8.02
N VAL A 161 5.95 3.83 7.95
CA VAL A 161 6.25 3.07 6.73
C VAL A 161 5.40 3.57 5.56
N TYR A 162 4.11 3.80 5.79
CA TYR A 162 3.20 4.35 4.78
C TYR A 162 3.66 5.71 4.27
N LEU A 163 3.95 6.67 5.17
CA LEU A 163 4.38 8.00 4.79
C LEU A 163 5.75 8.01 4.11
N ILE A 164 6.69 7.14 4.50
CA ILE A 164 7.97 7.02 3.81
C ILE A 164 7.76 6.53 2.37
N LEU A 165 6.97 5.47 2.18
CA LEU A 165 6.70 4.93 0.84
C LEU A 165 5.93 5.93 -0.02
N LEU A 166 4.92 6.60 0.55
CA LEU A 166 4.18 7.68 -0.11
C LEU A 166 5.12 8.84 -0.45
N GLY A 167 6.02 9.20 0.46
CA GLY A 167 7.01 10.26 0.27
C GLY A 167 7.98 9.93 -0.85
N ILE A 168 8.47 8.70 -0.95
CA ILE A 168 9.32 8.26 -2.05
C ILE A 168 8.59 8.42 -3.38
N SER A 169 7.33 7.98 -3.49
CA SER A 169 6.58 8.12 -4.75
C SER A 169 6.25 9.59 -5.07
N MET A 170 5.69 10.33 -4.11
CA MET A 170 5.16 11.68 -4.34
C MET A 170 6.27 12.73 -4.40
N VAL A 171 7.22 12.70 -3.47
CA VAL A 171 8.24 13.75 -3.34
C VAL A 171 9.29 13.61 -4.42
N VAL A 172 9.76 12.41 -4.72
CA VAL A 172 10.83 12.23 -5.73
C VAL A 172 10.32 12.66 -7.10
N GLU A 173 9.19 12.11 -7.56
CA GLU A 173 8.65 12.42 -8.89
C GLU A 173 8.34 13.91 -9.07
N ASN A 174 7.64 14.52 -8.11
CA ASN A 174 7.21 15.92 -8.21
C ASN A 174 8.36 16.91 -7.96
N SER A 175 9.33 16.59 -7.11
CA SER A 175 10.50 17.46 -6.89
C SER A 175 11.46 17.41 -8.08
N VAL A 176 11.70 16.24 -8.66
CA VAL A 176 12.54 16.11 -9.86
C VAL A 176 11.92 16.91 -11.02
N TYR A 177 10.61 16.81 -11.23
CA TYR A 177 9.93 17.61 -12.25
C TYR A 177 10.11 19.13 -12.02
N LEU A 178 9.82 19.61 -10.81
CA LEU A 178 9.95 21.03 -10.48
C LEU A 178 11.38 21.54 -10.63
N LEU A 179 12.37 20.76 -10.18
CA LEU A 179 13.78 21.12 -10.31
C LEU A 179 14.23 21.17 -11.78
N ALA A 180 13.77 20.23 -12.61
CA ALA A 180 14.07 20.23 -14.04
C ALA A 180 13.44 21.43 -14.79
N VAL A 181 12.33 21.99 -14.27
CA VAL A 181 11.72 23.21 -14.80
C VAL A 181 12.43 24.47 -14.29
N LEU A 182 12.80 24.51 -13.00
CA LEU A 182 13.39 25.68 -12.33
C LEU A 182 14.87 25.88 -12.68
N ASP A 183 15.63 24.80 -12.85
CA ASP A 183 17.03 24.85 -13.28
C ASP A 183 17.29 23.88 -14.45
N PRO A 184 16.92 24.30 -15.68
CA PRO A 184 17.17 23.54 -16.90
C PRO A 184 18.62 23.12 -17.12
N ASN A 185 19.57 23.94 -16.67
CA ASN A 185 20.98 23.74 -16.95
C ASN A 185 21.58 22.68 -16.04
N ALA A 186 21.19 22.67 -14.75
CA ALA A 186 21.58 21.61 -13.82
C ALA A 186 20.98 20.24 -14.20
N PHE A 187 19.82 20.23 -14.85
CA PHE A 187 19.12 19.01 -15.28
C PHE A 187 19.28 18.68 -16.78
N ALA A 188 20.18 19.36 -17.51
CA ALA A 188 20.42 19.08 -18.93
C ALA A 188 20.80 17.62 -19.16
N ASN A 189 21.80 17.11 -18.44
CA ASN A 189 22.23 15.70 -18.50
C ASN A 189 21.09 14.72 -18.16
N PHE A 190 20.17 15.09 -17.28
CA PHE A 190 19.03 14.23 -16.92
C PHE A 190 17.98 14.18 -18.03
N ASN A 191 17.69 15.31 -18.67
CA ASN A 191 16.80 15.37 -19.83
C ASN A 191 17.41 14.63 -21.02
N ASP A 192 18.71 14.78 -21.26
CA ASP A 192 19.43 14.06 -22.33
C ASP A 192 19.36 12.55 -22.09
N ILE A 193 19.57 12.09 -20.85
CA ILE A 193 19.43 10.67 -20.46
C ILE A 193 17.99 10.18 -20.66
N LEU A 194 16.98 10.97 -20.30
CA LEU A 194 15.57 10.60 -20.48
C LEU A 194 15.19 10.47 -21.96
N GLU A 195 15.69 11.38 -22.79
CA GLU A 195 15.47 11.35 -24.23
C GLU A 195 16.23 10.19 -24.89
N GLU A 196 17.48 9.96 -24.51
CA GLU A 196 18.35 8.92 -25.08
C GLU A 196 17.94 7.49 -24.66
N LEU A 197 17.63 7.26 -23.39
CA LEU A 197 17.30 5.92 -22.88
C LEU A 197 15.82 5.58 -23.00
N TYR A 198 14.94 6.57 -22.87
CA TYR A 198 13.49 6.32 -22.76
C TYR A 198 12.67 7.00 -23.86
N GLY A 199 13.29 7.83 -24.72
CA GLY A 199 12.56 8.60 -25.74
C GLY A 199 11.61 9.64 -25.14
N ILE A 200 11.81 10.02 -23.87
CA ILE A 200 10.90 10.90 -23.14
C ILE A 200 11.45 12.33 -23.20
N VAL A 201 10.72 13.21 -23.89
CA VAL A 201 10.98 14.65 -23.82
C VAL A 201 10.16 15.24 -22.67
N LEU A 202 10.85 15.82 -21.69
CA LEU A 202 10.19 16.48 -20.56
C LEU A 202 9.46 17.74 -21.03
N VAL A 203 8.13 17.65 -21.17
CA VAL A 203 7.30 18.80 -21.53
C VAL A 203 7.11 19.70 -20.32
N ARG A 204 7.59 20.95 -20.43
CA ARG A 204 7.40 21.98 -19.40
C ARG A 204 6.00 22.56 -19.55
N ASP A 205 5.11 22.19 -18.64
CA ASP A 205 3.72 22.67 -18.60
C ASP A 205 3.44 23.32 -17.24
N ASN A 206 2.90 24.53 -17.28
CA ASN A 206 2.46 25.27 -16.09
C ASN A 206 1.43 24.47 -15.28
N LEU A 207 0.63 23.62 -15.95
CA LEU A 207 -0.34 22.76 -15.28
C LEU A 207 0.34 21.70 -14.41
N GLN A 208 1.38 21.04 -14.94
CA GLN A 208 2.16 20.04 -14.21
C GLN A 208 2.95 20.69 -13.07
N VAL A 209 3.50 21.90 -13.27
CA VAL A 209 4.14 22.66 -12.19
C VAL A 209 3.17 22.91 -11.03
N ALA A 210 1.94 23.36 -11.34
CA ALA A 210 0.92 23.59 -10.32
C ALA A 210 0.49 22.28 -9.62
N ALA A 211 0.30 21.19 -10.38
CA ALA A 211 -0.04 19.89 -9.84
C ALA A 211 1.06 19.36 -8.90
N SER A 212 2.33 19.45 -9.31
CA SER A 212 3.48 19.01 -8.52
C SER A 212 3.67 19.83 -7.24
N ALA A 213 3.53 21.16 -7.30
CA ALA A 213 3.57 22.00 -6.10
C ALA A 213 2.43 21.67 -5.11
N THR A 214 1.23 21.39 -5.64
CA THR A 214 0.07 21.00 -4.83
C THR A 214 0.28 19.61 -4.20
N ALA A 215 0.83 18.67 -4.95
CA ALA A 215 1.18 17.34 -4.48
C ALA A 215 2.17 17.40 -3.29
N LEU A 216 3.26 18.16 -3.41
CA LEU A 216 4.21 18.34 -2.32
C LEU A 216 3.58 18.99 -1.08
N SER A 217 2.71 19.97 -1.29
CA SER A 217 1.97 20.64 -0.22
C SER A 217 1.03 19.66 0.51
N LEU A 218 0.32 18.83 -0.24
CA LEU A 218 -0.55 17.78 0.31
C LEU A 218 0.24 16.74 1.12
N TYR A 219 1.40 16.31 0.62
CA TYR A 219 2.26 15.40 1.37
C TYR A 219 2.70 16.00 2.71
N ALA A 220 3.09 17.29 2.74
CA ALA A 220 3.41 17.98 3.97
C ALA A 220 2.22 18.02 4.95
N VAL A 221 1.00 18.26 4.44
CA VAL A 221 -0.23 18.19 5.24
C VAL A 221 -0.45 16.80 5.82
N PHE A 222 -0.24 15.72 5.03
CA PHE A 222 -0.36 14.35 5.54
C PHE A 222 0.66 14.02 6.63
N VAL A 223 1.91 14.48 6.48
CA VAL A 223 2.94 14.31 7.52
C VAL A 223 2.55 15.03 8.81
N ILE A 224 2.08 16.29 8.72
CA ILE A 224 1.62 17.05 9.88
C ILE A 224 0.42 16.35 10.53
N ALA A 225 -0.57 15.93 9.74
CA ALA A 225 -1.75 15.24 10.24
C ALA A 225 -1.37 13.95 10.97
N ALA A 226 -0.47 13.14 10.41
CA ALA A 226 0.00 11.93 11.06
C ALA A 226 0.78 12.21 12.35
N ALA A 227 1.58 13.28 12.40
CA ALA A 227 2.27 13.69 13.63
C ALA A 227 1.28 14.10 14.72
N VAL A 228 0.25 14.89 14.38
CA VAL A 228 -0.82 15.30 15.31
C VAL A 228 -1.60 14.09 15.83
N VAL A 229 -2.05 13.22 14.92
CA VAL A 229 -2.75 11.98 15.28
C VAL A 229 -1.88 11.10 16.18
N GLY A 230 -0.59 10.99 15.84
CA GLY A 230 0.39 10.25 16.63
C GLY A 230 0.54 10.78 18.04
N GLU A 231 0.61 12.10 18.24
CA GLU A 231 0.72 12.69 19.59
C GLU A 231 -0.59 12.57 20.38
N ILE A 232 -1.76 12.66 19.72
CA ILE A 232 -3.06 12.38 20.37
C ILE A 232 -3.09 10.94 20.89
N MET A 233 -2.74 9.97 20.06
CA MET A 233 -2.67 8.56 20.46
C MET A 233 -1.64 8.34 21.57
N ARG A 234 -0.48 9.00 21.48
CA ARG A 234 0.55 8.96 22.53
C ARG A 234 0.01 9.49 23.85
N SER A 235 -0.72 10.61 23.83
CA SER A 235 -1.33 11.18 25.03
C SER A 235 -2.33 10.23 25.67
N GLN A 236 -3.13 9.52 24.87
CA GLN A 236 -4.03 8.48 25.36
C GLN A 236 -3.26 7.28 25.91
N ALA A 237 -2.12 6.91 25.30
CA ALA A 237 -1.27 5.83 25.77
C ALA A 237 -0.46 6.18 27.04
N LYS A 238 -0.11 7.45 27.27
CA LYS A 238 0.67 7.92 28.45
C LYS A 238 -0.02 7.63 29.79
N GLY A 239 -1.34 7.44 29.80
CA GLY A 239 -2.10 7.01 30.97
C GLY A 239 -1.83 5.55 31.40
N TYR A 240 -1.11 4.78 30.58
CA TYR A 240 -0.75 3.39 30.80
C TYR A 240 0.79 3.33 30.91
N GLN A 241 1.33 2.93 32.07
CA GLN A 241 2.78 2.94 32.33
C GLN A 241 3.55 2.07 31.31
N SER A 242 4.65 2.63 30.79
CA SER A 242 5.68 2.05 29.89
C SER A 242 5.22 1.29 28.62
N PRO A 243 6.02 1.33 27.55
CA PRO A 243 5.64 0.79 26.23
C PRO A 243 5.80 -0.74 26.10
N GLU A 244 6.04 -1.45 27.20
CA GLU A 244 6.54 -2.82 27.16
C GLU A 244 5.44 -3.85 27.42
N THR A 245 5.00 -4.41 26.29
CA THR A 245 4.27 -5.66 26.16
C THR A 245 2.78 -5.67 26.51
N ARG A 246 2.06 -6.33 25.61
CA ARG A 246 0.63 -6.59 25.65
C ARG A 246 0.18 -7.30 26.93
N GLY A 247 1.03 -8.12 27.55
CA GLY A 247 0.73 -8.84 28.79
C GLY A 247 0.59 -7.93 30.01
N GLU A 248 1.53 -7.01 30.20
CA GLU A 248 1.52 -6.08 31.35
C GLU A 248 0.25 -5.19 31.40
N TYR A 249 -0.32 -4.88 30.23
CA TYR A 249 -1.60 -4.16 30.14
C TYR A 249 -2.77 -4.96 30.73
N PHE A 250 -2.88 -6.24 30.39
CA PHE A 250 -3.98 -7.09 30.86
C PHE A 250 -3.80 -7.48 32.33
N ASP A 251 -2.56 -7.68 32.77
CA ASP A 251 -2.23 -7.98 34.17
C ASP A 251 -2.55 -6.81 35.11
N SER A 252 -2.32 -5.57 34.67
CA SER A 252 -2.58 -4.37 35.46
C SER A 252 -4.05 -3.91 35.45
N HIS A 253 -4.87 -4.40 34.51
CA HIS A 253 -6.26 -3.94 34.33
C HIS A 253 -7.23 -5.13 34.12
N PRO A 254 -7.52 -5.94 35.15
CA PRO A 254 -8.35 -7.14 35.01
C PRO A 254 -9.80 -6.85 34.60
N ASN A 255 -10.31 -5.62 34.78
CA ASN A 255 -11.66 -5.20 34.41
C ASN A 255 -11.70 -4.25 33.20
N ASN A 256 -10.79 -4.44 32.24
CA ASN A 256 -10.75 -3.60 31.03
C ASN A 256 -11.77 -4.09 29.97
N PRO A 257 -12.26 -3.21 29.07
CA PRO A 257 -13.25 -3.58 28.04
C PRO A 257 -12.62 -4.30 26.82
N TYR A 258 -11.32 -4.58 26.86
CA TYR A 258 -10.56 -5.25 25.82
C TYR A 258 -10.33 -6.72 26.22
N GLU A 259 -10.17 -7.59 25.23
CA GLU A 259 -9.89 -9.01 25.47
C GLU A 259 -8.48 -9.31 24.98
N MET A 260 -7.69 -9.99 25.81
CA MET A 260 -6.37 -10.48 25.40
C MET A 260 -6.58 -11.55 24.33
N ARG A 261 -6.07 -11.31 23.12
CA ARG A 261 -6.21 -12.28 22.02
C ARG A 261 -4.97 -13.15 21.90
N GLU A 262 -5.12 -14.45 22.10
CA GLU A 262 -4.07 -15.46 21.97
C GLU A 262 -3.70 -15.75 20.50
N ASP A 263 -4.50 -15.26 19.55
CA ASP A 263 -4.41 -15.63 18.14
C ASP A 263 -3.44 -14.76 17.32
N VAL A 264 -2.73 -13.87 18.01
CA VAL A 264 -1.61 -13.09 17.51
C VAL A 264 -0.36 -13.86 17.93
N GLY A 265 -0.02 -14.90 17.16
CA GLY A 265 1.05 -15.83 17.48
C GLY A 265 2.39 -15.12 17.72
N GLN A 266 3.29 -15.77 18.46
CA GLN A 266 4.68 -15.33 18.51
C GLN A 266 5.21 -15.38 17.08
N THR A 267 5.60 -14.22 16.53
CA THR A 267 6.06 -14.06 15.13
C THR A 267 7.16 -15.04 14.71
N TYR A 268 7.82 -15.69 15.68
CA TYR A 268 8.94 -16.61 15.48
C TYR A 268 8.68 -18.06 15.91
N SER A 269 7.64 -18.38 16.71
CA SER A 269 7.39 -19.78 17.09
C SER A 269 7.05 -20.64 15.86
N ASP A 270 6.30 -20.08 14.91
CA ASP A 270 5.97 -20.76 13.65
C ASP A 270 7.19 -20.93 12.70
N PHE A 271 8.29 -20.20 12.94
CA PHE A 271 9.55 -20.31 12.18
C PHE A 271 10.56 -21.24 12.87
N ASP A 272 10.54 -21.29 14.20
CA ASP A 272 11.44 -22.13 15.01
C ASP A 272 10.88 -23.56 15.19
N GLU A 273 9.56 -23.74 15.37
CA GLU A 273 8.94 -25.08 15.47
C GLU A 273 9.08 -25.88 14.17
N LYS A 274 9.12 -25.20 13.01
CA LYS A 274 9.36 -25.87 11.72
C LYS A 274 10.76 -26.44 11.56
N ASN A 275 11.75 -26.00 12.34
CA ASN A 275 13.10 -26.54 12.26
C ASN A 275 13.33 -27.74 13.19
N ASP A 276 12.47 -27.93 14.21
CA ASP A 276 12.59 -29.05 15.15
C ASP A 276 11.62 -30.21 14.83
N ASP A 277 10.46 -29.95 14.23
CA ASP A 277 9.45 -31.00 13.95
C ASP A 277 9.62 -31.73 12.60
N ASP A 278 10.40 -31.19 11.67
CA ASP A 278 10.64 -31.80 10.33
C ASP A 278 11.57 -33.03 10.35
N LYS A 279 11.98 -33.49 11.54
CA LYS A 279 12.77 -34.73 11.69
C LYS A 279 11.94 -35.98 11.93
N ASN A 280 10.62 -35.91 12.16
CA ASN A 280 9.95 -37.07 12.76
C ASN A 280 8.53 -37.44 12.33
N ASN A 281 7.92 -36.91 11.26
CA ASN A 281 6.69 -37.53 10.77
C ASN A 281 6.46 -37.41 9.26
N ASP A 282 6.57 -38.55 8.59
CA ASP A 282 5.96 -38.82 7.30
C ASP A 282 4.43 -38.67 7.35
N ASN A 283 3.89 -38.13 6.26
CA ASN A 283 2.49 -38.16 5.79
C ASN A 283 1.49 -37.12 6.34
N ASN A 284 1.09 -36.22 5.42
CA ASN A 284 -0.15 -35.44 5.39
C ASN A 284 -0.41 -34.42 6.52
N SER A 285 -0.09 -33.15 6.26
CA SER A 285 -1.06 -32.05 6.09
C SER A 285 -0.51 -30.68 6.51
N GLY A 286 -0.60 -29.71 5.61
CA GLY A 286 -0.66 -28.28 5.95
C GLY A 286 0.65 -27.58 6.30
N SER A 287 1.73 -27.82 5.56
CA SER A 287 2.98 -27.08 5.72
C SER A 287 2.81 -25.64 5.25
N GLY A 288 2.74 -24.67 6.18
CA GLY A 288 2.58 -23.25 5.84
C GLY A 288 3.74 -22.68 5.03
N ASN A 289 3.71 -22.86 3.71
CA ASN A 289 4.63 -22.21 2.80
C ASN A 289 4.10 -20.83 2.45
N VAL A 290 5.02 -19.89 2.25
CA VAL A 290 4.74 -18.51 1.84
C VAL A 290 4.04 -18.45 0.46
N PHE A 291 3.95 -19.59 -0.24
CA PHE A 291 3.37 -19.74 -1.57
C PHE A 291 2.29 -20.82 -1.69
N ASP A 292 1.74 -21.37 -0.58
CA ASP A 292 0.63 -22.34 -0.65
C ASP A 292 -0.63 -21.79 -1.35
N GLU A 293 -0.69 -20.48 -1.59
CA GLU A 293 -1.76 -19.81 -2.32
C GLU A 293 -1.69 -20.00 -3.85
N PHE A 294 -0.61 -20.59 -4.37
CA PHE A 294 -0.37 -20.86 -5.80
C PHE A 294 -0.24 -22.35 -6.14
N ASP A 295 -0.39 -23.26 -5.18
CA ASP A 295 -0.46 -24.70 -5.48
C ASP A 295 -1.86 -25.05 -6.00
N ILE A 296 -1.95 -25.23 -7.32
CA ILE A 296 -3.10 -25.79 -8.05
C ILE A 296 -2.93 -27.30 -8.17
#